data_AF-A0A6M0BL72-F1
#
_entry.id   AF-A0A6M0BL72-F1
#
_cell.length_a   1.000
_cell.length_b   1.000
_cell.length_c   1.000
_cell.angle_alpha   90.00
_cell.angle_beta   90.00
_cell.angle_gamma   90.00
#
_symmetry.space_group_name_H-M   'P 1'
#
loop_
_entity.id
_entity.type
_entity.pdbx_description
1 polymer ?
#
loop_
_entity_poly.entity_id
_entity_poly.type
_entity_poly.pdbx_seq_one_letter_code
_entity_poly.pdbx_strand_id
1 'polypeptide(L)'
;MIKSEYFIQAAQEKGFGLYTGVPCSYLKSFINTVIDSDHLRYVGAANEGDAVAIASGAELAGVPSVVMFQNSGFGNAVNPLTSL
;
A
#
# COMPACT_ATOMS: atom_id res chain seq x y z
N MET A 1 4.72 -16.15 11.82
CA MET A 1 4.25 -14.89 11.18
C MET A 1 5.38 -14.40 10.30
N ILE A 2 5.12 -14.05 9.03
CA ILE A 2 6.15 -13.53 8.13
C ILE A 2 6.54 -12.12 8.61
N LYS A 3 7.83 -11.80 8.65
CA LYS A 3 8.29 -10.45 8.99
C LYS A 3 8.03 -9.50 7.82
N SER A 4 7.66 -8.24 8.11
CA SER A 4 7.32 -7.24 7.10
C SER A 4 8.43 -7.05 6.07
N GLU A 5 9.69 -7.04 6.51
CA GLU A 5 10.86 -6.83 5.66
C GLU A 5 10.97 -7.88 4.56
N TYR A 6 10.62 -9.15 4.85
CA TYR A 6 10.70 -10.20 3.84
C TYR A 6 9.70 -10.00 2.71
N PHE A 7 8.48 -9.56 3.03
CA PHE A 7 7.50 -9.24 2.00
C PHE A 7 7.92 -8.00 1.21
N ILE A 8 8.34 -6.95 1.91
CA ILE A 8 8.70 -5.67 1.31
C ILE A 8 9.89 -5.84 0.37
N GLN A 9 10.94 -6.57 0.79
CA GLN A 9 12.09 -6.86 -0.06
C GLN A 9 11.68 -7.65 -1.31
N ALA A 10 10.90 -8.72 -1.15
CA ALA A 10 10.45 -9.52 -2.29
C ALA A 10 9.55 -8.73 -3.27
N ALA A 11 8.78 -7.77 -2.77
CA ALA A 11 7.99 -6.86 -3.61
C ALA A 11 8.89 -5.82 -4.30
N GLN A 12 9.85 -5.25 -3.58
CA GLN A 12 10.82 -4.30 -4.14
C GLN A 12 11.65 -4.93 -5.27
N GLU A 13 12.09 -6.19 -5.11
CA GLU A 13 12.79 -6.96 -6.15
C GLU A 13 11.94 -7.16 -7.42
N LYS A 14 10.61 -7.07 -7.30
CA LYS A 14 9.65 -7.11 -8.41
C LYS A 14 9.27 -5.73 -8.95
N GLY A 15 9.88 -4.66 -8.44
CA GLY A 15 9.67 -3.29 -8.91
C GLY A 15 8.53 -2.53 -8.21
N PHE A 16 7.94 -3.07 -7.14
CA PHE A 16 6.96 -2.31 -6.35
C PHE A 16 7.65 -1.16 -5.61
N GLY A 17 7.30 0.07 -5.98
CA GLY A 17 7.99 1.28 -5.53
C GLY A 17 7.11 2.26 -4.76
N LEU A 18 5.78 2.12 -4.84
CA LEU A 18 4.84 2.97 -4.11
C LEU A 18 3.94 2.13 -3.19
N TYR A 19 3.76 2.61 -1.98
CA TYR A 19 2.92 2.00 -0.96
C TYR A 19 1.96 3.07 -0.43
N THR A 20 0.69 2.72 -0.31
CA THR A 20 -0.35 3.64 0.14
C THR A 20 -1.35 2.94 1.04
N GLY A 21 -1.96 3.68 1.95
CA GLY A 21 -2.93 3.13 2.90
C GLY A 21 -3.25 4.08 4.04
N VAL A 22 -4.20 3.63 4.86
CA VAL A 22 -4.62 4.34 6.08
C VAL A 22 -3.83 3.80 7.28
N PRO A 23 -3.39 4.64 8.23
CA PRO A 23 -2.72 4.18 9.45
C PRO A 23 -3.52 3.11 10.19
N CYS A 24 -2.88 1.98 10.50
CA CYS A 24 -3.52 0.86 11.17
C CYS A 24 -2.58 0.23 12.21
N SER A 25 -3.05 0.03 13.44
CA SER A 25 -2.26 -0.57 14.53
C SER A 25 -1.79 -1.99 14.21
N TYR A 26 -2.62 -2.79 13.54
CA TYR A 26 -2.27 -4.16 13.13
C TYR A 26 -1.21 -4.21 12.02
N LEU A 27 -1.17 -3.18 11.16
CA LEU A 27 -0.19 -3.07 10.08
C LEU A 27 0.98 -2.13 10.44
N LYS A 28 1.06 -1.66 11.69
CA LYS A 28 2.04 -0.65 12.12
C LYS A 28 3.46 -1.02 11.74
N SER A 29 3.88 -2.27 11.99
CA SER A 29 5.23 -2.73 11.64
C SER A 29 5.46 -2.62 10.14
N PHE A 30 4.50 -3.06 9.32
CA PHE A 30 4.62 -3.02 7.86
C PHE A 30 4.70 -1.58 7.34
N ILE A 31 3.76 -0.73 7.78
CA ILE A 31 3.69 0.68 7.35
C ILE A 31 4.98 1.42 7.75
N ASN A 32 5.45 1.23 8.99
CA ASN A 32 6.67 1.88 9.45
C ASN A 32 7.91 1.39 8.67
N THR A 33 8.03 0.08 8.39
CA THR A 33 9.14 -0.43 7.57
C THR A 33 9.19 0.23 6.19
N VAL A 34 8.04 0.53 5.58
CA VAL A 34 7.97 1.25 4.31
C VAL A 34 8.34 2.73 4.47
N ILE A 35 7.81 3.39 5.50
CA ILE A 35 8.09 4.82 5.79
C ILE A 35 9.58 5.05 6.04
N ASP A 36 10.22 4.13 6.76
CA ASP A 36 11.64 4.23 7.14
C ASP A 36 12.60 3.84 5.99
N SER A 37 12.08 3.48 4.81
CA SER A 37 12.89 3.06 3.66
C SER A 37 13.24 4.24 2.75
N ASP A 38 14.54 4.43 2.47
CA ASP A 38 15.03 5.42 1.49
C ASP A 38 14.73 5.04 0.02
N HIS A 39 14.26 3.82 -0.22
CA HIS A 39 14.06 3.27 -1.57
C HIS A 39 12.59 3.12 -1.96
N LEU A 40 11.67 3.31 -1.01
CA LEU A 40 10.24 3.15 -1.22
C LEU A 40 9.53 4.48 -1.00
N ARG A 41 8.38 4.66 -1.66
CA ARG A 41 7.53 5.84 -1.46
C ARG A 41 6.31 5.44 -0.67
N TYR A 42 6.09 6.09 0.46
CA TYR A 42 4.85 5.99 1.21
C TYR A 42 3.96 7.22 0.97
N VAL A 43 2.70 6.98 0.61
CA VAL A 43 1.66 8.03 0.52
C VAL A 43 0.52 7.67 1.46
N GLY A 44 0.29 8.48 2.49
CA GLY A 44 -0.84 8.30 3.39
C GLY A 44 -2.17 8.65 2.71
N ALA A 45 -3.21 7.86 2.96
CA ALA A 45 -4.56 8.07 2.44
C ALA A 45 -5.57 8.39 3.56
N ALA A 46 -6.63 9.13 3.25
CA ALA A 46 -7.68 9.45 4.22
C ALA A 46 -8.67 8.29 4.42
N ASN A 47 -8.87 7.46 3.38
CA ASN A 47 -9.62 6.20 3.43
C ASN A 47 -9.01 5.19 2.44
N GLU A 48 -9.42 3.91 2.52
CA GLU A 48 -8.87 2.85 1.68
C GLU A 48 -9.23 3.02 0.19
N GLY A 49 -10.34 3.68 -0.13
CA GLY A 49 -10.69 4.00 -1.50
C GLY A 49 -9.74 5.04 -2.12
N ASP A 50 -9.37 6.07 -1.37
CA ASP A 50 -8.32 7.02 -1.78
C ASP A 50 -6.97 6.31 -1.97
N ALA A 51 -6.66 5.34 -1.11
CA ALA A 51 -5.46 4.54 -1.23
C ALA A 51 -5.44 3.75 -2.54
N VAL A 52 -6.57 3.12 -2.92
CA VAL A 52 -6.72 2.46 -4.23
C VAL A 52 -6.54 3.47 -5.36
N ALA A 53 -7.17 4.65 -5.31
CA ALA A 53 -7.04 5.66 -6.35
C ALA A 53 -5.59 6.15 -6.55
N ILE A 54 -4.84 6.37 -5.46
CA ILE A 54 -3.42 6.73 -5.50
C ILE A 54 -2.60 5.63 -6.18
N ALA A 55 -2.80 4.37 -5.76
CA ALA A 55 -2.12 3.22 -6.35
C ALA A 55 -2.43 3.08 -7.84
N SER A 56 -3.70 3.17 -8.23
CA SER A 56 -4.11 3.14 -9.64
C SER A 56 -3.44 4.24 -10.47
N GLY A 57 -3.32 5.46 -9.93
CA GLY A 57 -2.58 6.53 -10.60
C GLY A 57 -1.09 6.22 -10.76
N ALA A 58 -0.46 5.60 -9.76
CA ALA A 58 0.93 5.18 -9.81
C ALA A 58 1.17 4.06 -10.85
N GLU A 59 0.28 3.08 -10.91
CA GLU A 59 0.31 2.01 -11.91
C GLU A 59 0.24 2.57 -13.34
N LEU A 60 -0.68 3.51 -13.58
CA LEU A 60 -0.82 4.18 -14.89
C LEU A 60 0.44 4.99 -15.27
N ALA A 61 1.20 5.47 -14.28
CA ALA A 61 2.47 6.14 -14.48
C ALA A 61 3.67 5.17 -14.61
N GLY A 62 3.43 3.85 -14.61
CA GLY A 62 4.45 2.82 -14.74
C GLY A 62 5.18 2.49 -13.44
N VAL A 63 4.60 2.82 -12.28
CA VAL A 63 5.17 2.49 -10.96
C VAL A 63 4.27 1.47 -10.26
N PRO A 64 4.68 0.18 -10.21
CA PRO A 64 3.95 -0.83 -9.48
C PRO A 64 3.79 -0.45 -8.00
N SER A 65 2.61 -0.71 -7.45
CA SER A 65 2.16 -0.16 -6.19
C SER A 65 1.44 -1.17 -5.29
N VAL A 66 1.46 -0.90 -3.98
CA VAL A 66 0.84 -1.74 -2.95
C VAL A 66 -0.14 -0.90 -2.15
N VAL A 67 -1.39 -1.35 -2.07
CA VAL A 67 -2.40 -0.79 -1.17
C VAL A 67 -2.45 -1.62 0.11
N MET A 68 -2.27 -0.97 1.27
CA MET A 68 -2.22 -1.61 2.58
C MET A 68 -3.49 -1.32 3.38
N PHE A 69 -4.28 -2.35 3.65
CA PHE A 69 -5.43 -2.31 4.56
C PHE A 69 -5.75 -3.72 5.08
N GLN A 70 -6.66 -3.81 6.05
CA GLN A 70 -7.16 -5.07 6.59
C GLN A 70 -8.68 -4.96 6.83
N ASN A 71 -9.37 -6.10 6.93
CA ASN A 71 -10.77 -6.30 7.36
C ASN A 71 -11.66 -5.04 7.30
N SER A 72 -11.61 -4.17 8.31
CA SER A 72 -12.46 -2.97 8.40
C SER A 72 -12.35 -2.01 7.22
N GLY A 73 -11.18 -1.95 6.58
CA GLY A 73 -10.92 -1.12 5.40
C GLY A 73 -11.42 -1.71 4.09
N PHE A 74 -11.76 -3.01 4.05
CA PHE A 74 -12.18 -3.67 2.81
C PHE A 74 -13.43 -3.01 2.22
N GLY A 75 -14.43 -2.68 3.05
CA GLY A 75 -15.67 -2.04 2.59
C GLY A 75 -15.44 -0.71 1.88
N ASN A 76 -14.47 0.09 2.33
CA ASN A 76 -14.10 1.37 1.71
C ASN A 76 -13.40 1.19 0.36
N ALA A 77 -12.73 0.05 0.16
CA ALA A 77 -12.02 -0.26 -1.08
C ALA A 77 -12.91 -0.90 -2.17
N VAL A 78 -14.09 -1.43 -1.83
CA VAL A 78 -14.94 -2.18 -2.78
C VAL A 78 -15.30 -1.35 -4.01
N ASN A 79 -15.89 -0.17 -3.82
CA ASN A 79 -16.36 0.67 -4.92
C ASN A 79 -15.26 1.01 -5.93
N PRO A 80 -14.07 1.52 -5.53
CA PRO A 80 -13.01 1.78 -6.50
C PRO A 80 -12.48 0.50 -7.13
N LEU A 81 -12.32 -0.60 -6.39
CA LEU A 81 -11.83 -1.86 -6.99
C LEU A 81 -12.78 -2.45 -8.05
N THR A 82 -14.09 -2.27 -7.91
CA THR A 82 -15.08 -2.82 -8.86
C THR A 82 -15.46 -1.87 -9.98
N SER A 83 -15.10 -0.59 -9.87
CA SER A 83 -15.43 0.44 -10.87
C SER A 83 -14.30 0.73 -11.86
N LEU A 84 -13.09 0.21 -11.60
CA LEU A 84 -11.91 0.33 -12.46
C LEU A 84 -11.96 -0.57 -13.69
#